data_AF-A0A6F8XRH3-F1
#
_entry.id   AF-A0A6F8XRH3-F1
#
_cell.length_a   1.000
_cell.length_b   1.000
_cell.length_c   1.000
_cell.angle_alpha   90.00
_cell.angle_beta   90.00
_cell.angle_gamma   90.00
#
_symmetry.space_group_name_H-M   'P 1'
#
loop_
_entity.id
_entity.type
_entity.pdbx_description
1 polymer ?
#
loop_
_entity_poly.entity_id
_entity_poly.type
_entity_poly.pdbx_seq_one_letter_code
_entity_poly.pdbx_strand_id
1 'polypeptide(L)'
;MRTEFPFTLPKGFVDENGTLHRTGIMRLACARDEIEPLRDGRVKENEAYATVIVLSRVVTELGTVQRVTTKTIESLFVSDFGYLQDLYRIINFQDPSILDALEPGAPFPTASVEVG
;
A
#
# COMPACT_ATOMS: atom_id res chain seq x y z
N MET A 1 4.99 14.62 15.24
CA MET A 1 5.18 14.21 13.83
C MET A 1 4.76 12.76 13.73
N ARG A 2 3.74 12.45 12.92
CA ARG A 2 3.23 11.08 12.72
C ARG A 2 3.91 10.49 11.49
N THR A 3 4.56 9.35 11.64
CA THR A 3 5.26 8.66 10.55
C THR A 3 4.66 7.31 10.20
N GLU A 4 3.67 6.86 10.99
CA GLU A 4 2.98 5.59 10.86
C GLU A 4 1.46 5.79 10.82
N PHE A 5 0.83 5.06 9.91
CA PHE A 5 -0.56 5.21 9.55
C PHE A 5 -1.20 3.81 9.58
N PRO A 6 -2.05 3.53 10.57
CA PRO A 6 -2.82 2.30 10.59
C PRO A 6 -3.84 2.35 9.45
N PHE A 7 -4.12 1.18 8.88
CA PHE A 7 -5.11 1.04 7.82
C PHE A 7 -5.91 -0.24 8.00
N THR A 8 -7.03 -0.32 7.29
CA THR A 8 -7.83 -1.53 7.17
C THR A 8 -8.11 -1.79 5.70
N LEU A 9 -7.75 -2.96 5.21
CA LEU A 9 -8.03 -3.39 3.85
C LEU A 9 -9.54 -3.59 3.65
N PRO A 10 -10.12 -3.06 2.55
CA PRO A 10 -11.52 -3.26 2.19
C PRO A 10 -11.95 -4.73 2.17
N LYS A 11 -11.17 -5.63 1.57
CA LYS A 11 -11.45 -7.08 1.56
C LYS A 11 -10.52 -7.84 2.49
N GLY A 12 -9.21 -7.60 2.37
CA GLY A 12 -8.17 -8.24 3.17
C GLY A 12 -7.28 -9.18 2.37
N PHE A 13 -6.12 -9.48 2.95
CA PHE A 13 -5.16 -10.43 2.44
C PHE A 13 -5.43 -11.82 3.05
N VAL A 14 -5.53 -12.86 2.23
CA VAL A 14 -5.61 -14.25 2.71
C VAL A 14 -4.24 -14.88 2.55
N ASP A 15 -3.66 -15.36 3.65
CA ASP A 15 -2.35 -16.00 3.63
C ASP A 15 -2.42 -17.48 3.18
N GLU A 16 -1.26 -18.11 3.08
CA GLU A 16 -1.12 -19.51 2.66
C GLU A 16 -1.82 -20.51 3.59
N ASN A 17 -2.14 -20.11 4.83
CA ASN A 17 -2.88 -20.92 5.80
C ASN A 17 -4.39 -20.63 5.78
N GLY A 18 -4.87 -19.75 4.89
CA GLY A 18 -6.26 -19.32 4.81
C GLY A 18 -6.66 -18.28 5.87
N THR A 19 -5.68 -17.67 6.57
CA THR A 19 -5.97 -16.64 7.56
C THR A 19 -6.22 -15.30 6.88
N LEU A 20 -7.30 -14.62 7.25
CA LEU A 20 -7.66 -13.30 6.73
C LEU A 20 -7.01 -12.18 7.56
N HIS A 21 -6.17 -11.38 6.92
CA HIS A 21 -5.51 -10.21 7.47
C HIS A 21 -6.09 -8.94 6.87
N ARG A 22 -6.65 -8.06 7.70
CA ARG A 22 -7.24 -6.79 7.22
C ARG A 22 -6.56 -5.56 7.76
N THR A 23 -6.09 -5.58 9.00
CA THR A 23 -5.48 -4.42 9.64
C THR A 23 -3.98 -4.43 9.42
N GLY A 24 -3.39 -3.25 9.23
CA GLY A 24 -1.95 -3.12 9.06
C GLY A 24 -1.46 -1.71 9.35
N ILE A 25 -0.15 -1.52 9.22
CA ILE A 25 0.52 -0.23 9.41
C ILE A 25 1.34 0.08 8.15
N MET A 26 1.19 1.30 7.65
CA MET A 26 2.04 1.87 6.61
C MET A 26 2.84 3.03 7.21
N ARG A 27 4.15 3.07 6.95
CA ARG A 27 5.00 4.20 7.30
C ARG A 27 5.21 5.14 6.12
N LEU A 28 5.64 6.37 6.40
CA LEU A 28 6.17 7.26 5.36
C LEU A 28 7.34 6.59 4.62
N ALA A 29 7.40 6.81 3.32
CA ALA A 29 8.53 6.41 2.50
C ALA A 29 9.72 7.33 2.74
N CYS A 30 10.91 6.73 2.78
CA CYS A 30 12.15 7.47 2.63
C CYS A 30 12.54 7.50 1.16
N ALA A 31 13.40 8.45 0.77
CA ALA A 31 13.94 8.50 -0.60
C ALA A 31 14.59 7.18 -1.06
N ARG A 32 15.17 6.41 -0.12
CA ARG A 32 15.71 5.07 -0.42
C ARG A 32 14.64 4.10 -0.92
N ASP A 33 13.43 4.15 -0.34
CA ASP A 33 12.34 3.25 -0.73
C ASP A 33 11.90 3.49 -2.18
N GLU A 34 12.06 4.72 -2.68
CA GLU A 34 11.75 5.12 -4.07
C GLU A 34 12.89 4.87 -5.06
N ILE A 35 14.15 5.09 -4.65
CA ILE A 35 15.30 5.03 -5.55
C ILE A 35 15.81 3.59 -5.74
N GLU A 36 15.82 2.78 -4.68
CA GLU A 36 16.35 1.41 -4.73
C GLU A 36 15.60 0.50 -5.73
N PRO A 37 14.24 0.55 -5.84
CA PRO A 37 13.48 -0.23 -6.83
C PRO A 37 13.92 0.00 -8.28
N LEU A 38 14.37 1.20 -8.64
CA LEU A 38 14.75 1.54 -10.02
C LEU A 38 15.95 0.74 -10.55
N ARG A 39 16.67 0.05 -9.66
CA ARG A 39 17.78 -0.83 -10.01
C ARG A 39 17.33 -2.27 -10.28
N ASP A 40 16.12 -2.66 -9.87
CA ASP A 40 15.58 -4.01 -10.06
C ASP A 40 15.28 -4.28 -11.55
N GLY A 41 15.66 -5.46 -12.03
CA GLY A 41 15.44 -5.86 -13.43
C GLY A 41 13.98 -5.86 -13.83
N ARG A 42 13.07 -6.25 -12.90
CA ARG A 42 11.63 -6.28 -13.15
C ARG A 42 11.04 -4.89 -13.36
N VAL A 43 11.61 -3.88 -12.69
CA VAL A 43 11.21 -2.47 -12.86
C VAL A 43 11.66 -1.92 -14.21
N LYS A 44 12.81 -2.35 -14.72
CA LYS A 44 13.26 -1.98 -16.08
C LYS A 44 12.37 -2.56 -17.17
N GLU A 45 11.82 -3.75 -16.95
CA GLU A 45 10.87 -4.39 -17.87
C GLU A 45 9.45 -3.81 -17.73
N ASN A 46 9.06 -3.46 -16.50
CA ASN A 46 7.77 -2.89 -16.17
C ASN A 46 7.89 -1.89 -15.02
N GLU A 47 7.87 -0.60 -15.34
CA GLU A 47 8.00 0.49 -14.37
C GLU A 47 6.94 0.43 -13.27
N ALA A 48 5.74 -0.09 -13.56
CA ALA A 48 4.66 -0.22 -12.58
C ALA A 48 5.03 -1.16 -11.42
N TYR A 49 5.99 -2.06 -11.62
CA TYR A 49 6.48 -2.97 -10.58
C TYR A 49 7.21 -2.23 -9.45
N ALA A 50 7.69 -1.01 -9.67
CA ALA A 50 8.31 -0.18 -8.63
C ALA A 50 7.34 0.01 -7.46
N THR A 51 6.06 0.25 -7.75
CA THR A 51 4.99 0.41 -6.75
C THR A 51 4.88 -0.81 -5.84
N VAL A 52 4.97 -2.03 -6.40
CA VAL A 52 4.90 -3.28 -5.63
C VAL A 52 6.07 -3.36 -4.64
N ILE A 53 7.27 -3.01 -5.10
CA ILE A 53 8.47 -3.00 -4.24
C ILE A 53 8.34 -1.96 -3.14
N VAL A 54 7.93 -0.73 -3.48
CA VAL A 54 7.72 0.36 -2.51
C VAL A 54 6.71 -0.07 -1.45
N LEU A 55 5.52 -0.52 -1.85
CA LEU A 55 4.47 -0.97 -0.94
C LEU A 55 4.96 -2.08 -0.01
N SER A 56 5.72 -3.05 -0.52
CA SER A 56 6.28 -4.13 0.31
C SER A 56 7.29 -3.65 1.37
N ARG A 57 7.86 -2.44 1.21
CA ARG A 57 8.83 -1.85 2.13
C ARG A 57 8.21 -0.89 3.15
N VAL A 58 7.09 -0.27 2.79
CA VAL A 58 6.42 0.73 3.64
C VAL A 58 5.26 0.17 4.43
N VAL A 59 4.65 -0.94 4.00
CA VAL A 59 3.74 -1.70 4.86
C VAL A 59 4.57 -2.52 5.85
N THR A 60 4.60 -2.06 7.10
CA THR A 60 5.41 -2.66 8.16
C THR A 60 4.68 -3.76 8.91
N GLU A 61 3.35 -3.71 8.94
CA GLU A 61 2.50 -4.71 9.58
C GLU A 61 1.29 -5.03 8.70
N LEU A 62 0.89 -6.29 8.68
CA LEU A 62 -0.35 -6.77 8.06
C LEU A 62 -0.84 -7.99 8.84
N GLY A 63 -1.77 -7.78 9.77
CA GLY A 63 -2.25 -8.81 10.69
C GLY A 63 -1.10 -9.52 11.40
N THR A 64 -1.02 -10.84 11.28
CA THR A 64 0.05 -11.66 11.88
C THR A 64 1.09 -12.12 10.87
N VAL A 65 1.15 -11.49 9.69
CA VAL A 65 2.14 -11.81 8.65
C VAL A 65 3.53 -11.43 9.16
N GLN A 66 4.44 -12.40 9.24
CA GLN A 66 5.80 -12.20 9.78
C GLN A 66 6.60 -11.14 9.01
N ARG A 67 6.42 -11.10 7.69
CA ARG A 67 7.11 -10.16 6.81
C ARG A 67 6.27 -9.89 5.56
N VAL A 68 6.01 -8.61 5.30
CA VAL A 68 5.42 -8.19 4.03
C VAL A 68 6.49 -8.24 2.95
N THR A 69 6.18 -8.91 1.84
CA THR A 69 7.08 -9.10 0.69
C THR A 69 6.39 -8.65 -0.59
N THR A 70 7.12 -8.56 -1.70
CA THR A 70 6.48 -8.30 -3.01
C THR A 70 5.41 -9.34 -3.33
N LYS A 71 5.65 -10.62 -2.99
CA LYS A 71 4.65 -11.70 -3.15
C LYS A 71 3.38 -11.45 -2.34
N THR A 72 3.52 -10.91 -1.12
CA THR A 72 2.37 -10.52 -0.29
C THR A 72 1.53 -9.47 -0.99
N ILE A 73 2.18 -8.43 -1.52
CA ILE A 73 1.49 -7.33 -2.23
C ILE A 73 0.86 -7.81 -3.54
N GLU A 74 1.54 -8.65 -4.30
CA GLU A 74 1.03 -9.28 -5.54
C GLU A 74 -0.18 -10.18 -5.30
N SER A 75 -0.30 -10.74 -4.10
CA SER A 75 -1.39 -11.65 -3.73
C SER A 75 -2.63 -10.94 -3.20
N LEU A 76 -2.61 -9.60 -3.13
CA LEU A 76 -3.76 -8.82 -2.73
C LEU A 76 -4.86 -8.84 -3.80
N PHE A 77 -6.12 -8.71 -3.37
CA PHE A 77 -7.18 -8.35 -4.29
C PHE A 77 -6.88 -7.00 -4.94
N VAL A 78 -7.30 -6.82 -6.20
CA VAL A 78 -7.07 -5.56 -6.95
C VAL A 78 -7.58 -4.32 -6.18
N SER A 79 -8.71 -4.46 -5.47
CA SER A 79 -9.26 -3.37 -4.65
C SER A 79 -8.40 -3.03 -3.43
N ASP A 80 -7.77 -4.02 -2.79
CA ASP A 80 -6.86 -3.81 -1.66
C ASP A 80 -5.51 -3.27 -2.12
N PHE A 81 -5.01 -3.72 -3.29
CA PHE A 81 -3.82 -3.15 -3.89
C PHE A 81 -4.03 -1.67 -4.23
N GLY A 82 -5.13 -1.32 -4.91
CA GLY A 82 -5.49 0.06 -5.20
C GLY A 82 -5.65 0.91 -3.93
N TYR A 83 -6.29 0.37 -2.89
CA TYR A 83 -6.39 1.02 -1.59
C TYR A 83 -5.00 1.36 -1.01
N LEU A 84 -4.04 0.43 -1.04
CA LEU A 84 -2.69 0.70 -0.55
C LEU A 84 -1.94 1.73 -1.41
N GLN A 85 -2.14 1.73 -2.74
CA GLN A 85 -1.57 2.75 -3.62
C GLN A 85 -2.11 4.14 -3.29
N ASP A 86 -3.41 4.26 -3.04
CA ASP A 86 -4.03 5.52 -2.66
C ASP A 86 -3.59 6.00 -1.29
N LEU A 87 -3.56 5.11 -0.29
CA LEU A 87 -3.04 5.43 1.03
C LEU A 87 -1.59 5.93 0.95
N TYR A 88 -0.75 5.24 0.17
CA TYR A 88 0.64 5.64 -0.07
C TYR A 88 0.74 7.05 -0.63
N ARG A 89 -0.09 7.35 -1.63
CA ARG A 89 -0.13 8.67 -2.27
C ARG A 89 -0.57 9.75 -1.29
N ILE A 90 -1.58 9.47 -0.46
CA ILE A 90 -2.11 10.43 0.52
C ILE A 90 -1.03 10.78 1.54
N ILE A 91 -0.40 9.79 2.17
CA ILE A 91 0.51 10.06 3.28
C ILE A 91 1.85 10.67 2.86
N ASN A 92 2.31 10.41 1.63
CA ASN A 92 3.62 10.89 1.15
C ASN A 92 3.53 12.16 0.30
N PHE A 93 2.41 12.41 -0.38
CA PHE A 93 2.30 13.50 -1.36
C PHE A 93 1.07 14.40 -1.18
N GLN A 94 0.16 14.09 -0.26
CA GLN A 94 -1.02 14.91 0.04
C GLN A 94 -1.10 15.23 1.53
N ASP A 95 -2.24 15.74 1.97
CA ASP A 95 -2.53 15.98 3.38
C ASP A 95 -3.08 14.70 4.05
N PRO A 96 -2.37 14.12 5.04
CA PRO A 96 -2.85 12.95 5.77
C PRO A 96 -4.13 13.19 6.58
N SER A 97 -4.55 14.45 6.79
CA SER A 97 -5.82 14.77 7.47
C SER A 97 -7.06 14.21 6.74
N ILE A 98 -6.92 13.90 5.45
CA ILE A 98 -7.94 13.17 4.65
C ILE A 98 -8.31 11.84 5.33
N LEU A 99 -7.36 11.18 5.99
CA LEU A 99 -7.60 9.90 6.66
C LEU A 99 -8.51 10.03 7.89
N ASP A 100 -8.55 11.19 8.53
CA ASP A 100 -9.36 11.42 9.72
C ASP A 100 -10.86 11.55 9.40
N ALA A 101 -11.19 11.79 8.12
CA ALA A 101 -12.56 11.91 7.63
C ALA A 101 -13.11 10.58 7.05
N LEU A 102 -12.31 9.51 7.05
CA LEU A 102 -12.65 8.24 6.40
C LEU A 102 -12.91 7.13 7.44
N GLU A 103 -13.98 6.37 7.19
CA GLU A 103 -14.23 5.14 7.94
C GLU A 103 -13.16 4.08 7.61
N PRO A 104 -12.72 3.26 8.59
CA PRO A 104 -11.73 2.21 8.36
C PRO A 104 -12.13 1.26 7.23
N GLY A 105 -11.27 1.17 6.21
CA GLY A 105 -11.48 0.31 5.04
C GLY A 105 -12.50 0.80 4.03
N ALA A 106 -12.98 2.05 4.15
CA ALA A 106 -13.67 2.71 3.06
C ALA A 106 -12.69 2.93 1.88
N PRO A 107 -13.11 2.71 0.63
CA PRO A 107 -12.31 3.10 -0.52
C PRO A 107 -12.08 4.61 -0.50
N PHE A 108 -10.90 5.04 -0.94
CA PHE A 108 -10.62 6.46 -1.09
C PHE A 108 -11.49 7.04 -2.21
N PRO A 109 -12.01 8.27 -2.05
CA PRO A 109 -12.71 8.92 -3.13
C PRO A 109 -11.74 9.05 -4.31
N THR A 110 -12.06 8.36 -5.40
CA THR A 110 -11.36 8.58 -6.66
C THR A 110 -11.62 10.03 -7.03
N ALA A 111 -10.56 10.85 -7.11
CA ALA A 111 -10.66 12.08 -7.90
C ALA A 111 -11.17 11.61 -9.27
N SER A 112 -12.36 12.08 -9.64
CA SER A 112 -13.14 11.58 -10.77
C SER A 112 -12.23 11.22 -11.93
N VAL A 113 -12.50 10.05 -12.53
CA VAL A 113 -12.02 9.71 -13.85
C VAL A 113 -12.55 10.79 -14.81
N GLU A 114 -11.81 11.89 -14.93
CA GLU A 114 -11.99 12.93 -15.93
C GLU A 114 -10.67 13.07 -16.69
N VAL A 115 -10.45 12.11 -17.58
CA VAL A 115 -9.77 12.37 -18.84
C VAL A 115 -10.69 11.83 -19.92
N GLY A 116 -11.46 12.76 -20.50
CA GLY A 116 -12.00 12.59 -21.85
C GLY A 116 -10.90 12.68 -22.91
#